data_AF-A0A354ME38-F1
#
_entry.id   AF-A0A354ME38-F1
#
_cell.length_a   1.000
_cell.length_b   1.000
_cell.length_c   1.000
_cell.angle_alpha   90.00
_cell.angle_beta   90.00
_cell.angle_gamma   90.00
#
_symmetry.space_group_name_H-M   'P 1'
#
loop_
_entity.id
_entity.type
_entity.pdbx_description
1 polymer ?
#
loop_
_entity_poly.entity_id
_entity_poly.type
_entity_poly.pdbx_seq_one_letter_code
_entity_poly.pdbx_strand_id
1 'polypeptide(L)'
;MIHRMKLNESPFERIKDGTKTIEFRLYDEKRRQIKIGDQIEFSKLPELQETILVDVLELYIEPTFEKLFKKLYTDEEDIKRKTTAMYQYYSPENEKEYGVVGIKISLHSTGFRYTYNKLVRDKIPENIDSEPGRKSKYRILDDKEYLTELNKKVIEEANEFIEENSIEELGDLMEVINAIMKLKGYKMEEVYKIMKVKEEKKGAFYNKIYLEYVDEEKRNLDEEKELNKEFRK
;
A
#
# COMPACT_ATOMS: atom_id res chain seq x y z
N MET A 1 24.03 -2.16 -6.73
CA MET A 1 22.67 -2.18 -7.34
C MET A 1 21.63 -2.18 -6.21
N ILE A 2 20.40 -1.71 -6.43
CA ILE A 2 19.33 -1.80 -5.42
C ILE A 2 18.31 -2.85 -5.86
N HIS A 3 18.09 -3.86 -5.00
CA HIS A 3 17.09 -4.91 -5.17
C HIS A 3 15.85 -4.58 -4.33
N ARG A 4 14.65 -4.93 -4.80
CA ARG A 4 13.39 -4.69 -4.06
C ARG A 4 12.70 -5.99 -3.66
N MET A 5 12.39 -6.16 -2.38
CA MET A 5 11.79 -7.37 -1.83
C MET A 5 10.74 -7.07 -0.77
N LYS A 6 9.95 -8.07 -0.39
CA LYS A 6 8.89 -7.96 0.63
C LYS A 6 9.23 -8.83 1.84
N LEU A 7 8.86 -8.38 3.02
CA LEU A 7 8.99 -9.10 4.29
C LEU A 7 7.66 -9.09 5.04
N ASN A 8 7.38 -10.18 5.75
CA ASN A 8 6.36 -10.17 6.80
C ASN A 8 6.83 -9.30 7.98
N GLU A 9 5.89 -8.91 8.83
CA GLU A 9 6.15 -8.01 9.96
C GLU A 9 7.29 -8.47 10.87
N SER A 10 7.24 -9.71 11.38
CA SER A 10 8.25 -10.22 12.32
C SER A 10 9.70 -10.13 11.81
N PRO A 11 10.07 -10.65 10.62
CA PRO A 11 11.43 -10.49 10.12
C PRO A 11 11.79 -9.04 9.77
N PHE A 12 10.81 -8.22 9.39
CA PHE A 12 11.04 -6.79 9.13
C PHE A 12 11.45 -6.05 10.41
N GLU A 13 10.66 -6.17 11.49
CA GLU A 13 10.95 -5.52 12.77
C GLU A 13 12.29 -5.99 13.37
N ARG A 14 12.59 -7.29 13.23
CA ARG A 14 13.88 -7.84 13.71
C ARG A 14 15.09 -7.36 12.93
N ILE A 15 14.94 -7.02 11.64
CA ILE A 15 16.05 -6.39 10.90
C ILE A 15 16.17 -4.93 11.34
N LYS A 16 15.04 -4.26 11.54
CA LYS A 16 14.96 -2.86 12.00
C LYS A 16 15.57 -2.65 13.39
N ASP A 17 15.38 -3.58 14.33
CA ASP A 17 15.97 -3.53 15.67
C ASP A 17 17.39 -4.14 15.75
N GLY A 18 17.89 -4.71 14.65
CA GLY A 18 19.22 -5.30 14.54
C GLY A 18 19.35 -6.74 15.07
N THR A 19 18.28 -7.36 15.59
CA THR A 19 18.31 -8.75 16.09
C THR A 19 18.36 -9.81 14.99
N LYS A 20 18.09 -9.42 13.73
CA LYS A 20 18.19 -10.28 12.55
C LYS A 20 19.15 -9.68 11.53
N THR A 21 20.30 -10.34 11.37
CA THR A 21 21.40 -9.92 10.50
C THR A 21 21.58 -10.81 9.28
N ILE A 22 20.83 -11.91 9.17
CA ILE A 22 20.86 -12.81 8.02
C ILE A 22 19.43 -13.08 7.55
N GLU A 23 19.19 -12.86 6.27
CA GLU A 23 17.92 -13.16 5.61
C GLU A 23 18.01 -14.42 4.77
N PHE A 24 17.04 -15.33 4.93
CA PHE A 24 17.04 -16.65 4.29
C PHE A 24 16.01 -16.71 3.17
N ARG A 25 16.43 -17.12 1.97
CA ARG A 25 15.58 -17.22 0.78
C ARG A 25 15.98 -18.42 -0.06
N LEU A 26 15.11 -18.83 -0.97
CA LEU A 26 15.53 -19.67 -2.11
C LEU A 26 16.53 -18.91 -2.98
N TYR A 27 17.48 -19.63 -3.58
CA TYR A 27 18.45 -19.07 -4.51
C TYR A 27 17.89 -19.06 -5.95
N ASP A 28 16.71 -18.46 -6.06
CA ASP A 28 15.94 -18.25 -7.30
C ASP A 28 16.62 -17.26 -8.26
N GLU A 29 16.07 -17.08 -9.46
CA GLU A 29 16.61 -16.18 -10.49
C GLU A 29 16.78 -14.74 -10.00
N LYS A 30 15.92 -14.30 -9.09
CA LYS A 30 15.97 -12.96 -8.52
C LYS A 30 17.12 -12.84 -7.51
N ARG A 31 17.33 -13.85 -6.66
CA ARG A 31 18.39 -13.84 -5.63
C ARG A 31 19.77 -14.12 -6.22
N ARG A 32 19.83 -14.84 -7.35
CA ARG A 32 21.06 -15.04 -8.14
C ARG A 32 21.68 -13.75 -8.70
N GLN A 33 20.90 -12.68 -8.77
CA GLN A 33 21.37 -11.37 -9.24
C GLN A 33 22.04 -10.54 -8.13
N ILE A 34 21.90 -10.94 -6.87
CA ILE A 34 22.43 -10.21 -5.72
C ILE A 34 23.94 -10.42 -5.63
N LYS A 35 24.68 -9.34 -5.43
CA LYS A 35 26.12 -9.36 -5.20
C LYS A 35 26.46 -8.71 -3.87
N ILE A 36 27.61 -9.07 -3.33
CA ILE A 36 28.19 -8.38 -2.17
C ILE A 36 28.39 -6.90 -2.54
N GLY A 37 28.01 -5.98 -1.65
CA GLY A 37 28.00 -4.54 -1.88
C GLY A 37 26.73 -4.01 -2.57
N ASP A 38 25.79 -4.87 -2.95
CA ASP A 38 24.44 -4.41 -3.34
C ASP A 38 23.63 -3.98 -2.12
N GLN A 39 22.50 -3.33 -2.38
CA GLN A 39 21.52 -2.95 -1.37
C GLN A 39 20.19 -3.66 -1.63
N ILE A 40 19.44 -3.91 -0.56
CA ILE A 40 18.08 -4.46 -0.63
C ILE A 40 17.12 -3.52 0.09
N GLU A 41 16.12 -3.03 -0.64
CA GLU A 41 14.96 -2.33 -0.09
C GLU A 41 13.88 -3.37 0.24
N PHE A 42 13.61 -3.56 1.53
CA PHE A 42 12.52 -4.41 2.01
C PHE A 42 11.28 -3.58 2.30
N SER A 43 10.12 -4.02 1.80
CA SER A 43 8.79 -3.47 2.13
C SER A 43 8.03 -4.38 3.09
N LYS A 44 7.41 -3.81 4.13
CA LYS A 44 6.64 -4.55 5.14
C LYS A 44 5.26 -4.92 4.61
N LEU A 45 4.94 -6.21 4.56
CA LEU A 45 3.61 -6.74 4.27
C LEU A 45 2.67 -6.55 5.48
N PRO A 46 1.34 -6.43 5.26
CA PRO A 46 0.67 -6.49 3.95
C PRO A 46 0.73 -5.16 3.19
N GLU A 47 0.82 -4.03 3.89
CA GLU A 47 0.48 -2.71 3.31
C GLU A 47 1.57 -2.07 2.48
N LEU A 48 2.82 -2.54 2.60
CA LEU A 48 3.98 -2.07 1.83
C LEU A 48 4.32 -0.59 2.02
N GLN A 49 3.71 0.07 3.02
CA GLN A 49 3.94 1.48 3.30
C GLN A 49 5.30 1.73 3.95
N GLU A 50 5.78 0.80 4.79
CA GLU A 50 7.05 0.93 5.50
C GLU A 50 8.16 0.19 4.76
N THR A 51 9.32 0.85 4.63
CA THR A 51 10.50 0.26 3.98
C THR A 51 11.79 0.49 4.77
N ILE A 52 12.70 -0.48 4.70
CA ILE A 52 14.07 -0.40 5.20
C ILE A 52 15.05 -0.70 4.07
N LEU A 53 16.21 -0.03 4.08
CA LEU A 53 17.30 -0.25 3.14
C LEU A 53 18.47 -0.90 3.88
N VAL A 54 18.93 -2.05 3.38
CA VAL A 54 20.05 -2.78 3.96
C VAL A 54 21.16 -2.98 2.93
N ASP A 55 22.40 -3.04 3.39
CA ASP A 55 23.56 -3.42 2.58
C ASP A 55 23.79 -4.93 2.66
N VAL A 56 24.19 -5.52 1.54
CA VAL A 56 24.56 -6.94 1.45
C VAL A 56 26.05 -7.09 1.75
N LEU A 57 26.34 -7.73 2.89
CA LEU A 57 27.69 -7.91 3.39
C LEU A 57 28.31 -9.24 2.91
N GLU A 58 27.55 -10.34 2.98
CA GLU A 58 28.01 -11.69 2.64
C GLU A 58 26.86 -12.53 2.08
N LEU A 59 27.19 -13.54 1.28
CA LEU A 59 26.24 -14.52 0.72
C LEU A 59 26.69 -15.94 1.06
N TYR A 60 25.80 -16.72 1.68
CA TYR A 60 26.01 -18.12 2.01
C TYR A 60 25.08 -18.97 1.15
N ILE A 61 25.61 -19.54 0.06
CA ILE A 61 24.83 -20.35 -0.88
C ILE A 61 25.01 -21.83 -0.55
N GLU A 62 23.91 -22.55 -0.37
CA GLU A 62 23.92 -23.98 -0.07
C GLU A 62 22.83 -24.73 -0.84
N PRO A 63 22.97 -26.06 -1.02
CA PRO A 63 21.92 -26.87 -1.63
C PRO A 63 20.63 -26.96 -0.80
N THR A 64 20.69 -26.85 0.52
CA THR A 64 19.54 -26.97 1.42
C THR A 64 19.63 -26.03 2.63
N PHE A 65 18.50 -25.66 3.21
CA PHE A 65 18.39 -24.90 4.46
C PHE A 65 19.09 -25.60 5.62
N GLU A 66 18.98 -26.92 5.71
CA GLU A 66 19.67 -27.69 6.75
C GLU A 66 21.20 -27.50 6.67
N LYS A 67 21.78 -27.61 5.47
CA LYS A 67 23.22 -27.38 5.25
C LYS A 67 23.61 -25.94 5.55
N LEU A 68 22.79 -24.99 5.13
CA LEU A 68 22.98 -23.58 5.42
C LEU A 68 23.00 -23.31 6.93
N PHE A 69 22.03 -23.84 7.67
CA PHE A 69 21.93 -23.62 9.10
C PHE A 69 23.04 -24.33 9.88
N LYS A 70 23.49 -25.52 9.45
CA LYS A 70 24.69 -26.18 10.01
C LYS A 70 25.98 -25.37 9.86
N LYS A 71 26.06 -24.46 8.87
CA LYS A 71 27.19 -23.53 8.73
C LYS A 71 27.08 -22.31 9.63
N LEU A 72 25.87 -21.89 9.98
CA LEU A 72 25.61 -20.63 10.68
C LEU A 72 25.35 -20.82 12.18
N TYR A 73 24.93 -22.02 12.58
CA TYR A 73 24.54 -22.36 13.94
C TYR A 73 25.17 -23.69 14.36
N THR A 74 25.35 -23.87 15.66
CA THR A 74 25.93 -25.09 16.25
C THR A 74 24.92 -25.95 16.99
N ASP A 75 23.75 -25.40 17.32
CA ASP A 75 22.69 -26.09 18.05
C ASP A 75 21.82 -26.91 17.08
N GLU A 76 21.90 -28.24 17.20
CA GLU A 76 21.16 -29.20 16.36
C GLU A 76 19.63 -29.09 16.52
N GLU A 77 19.12 -28.76 17.70
CA GLU A 77 17.68 -28.58 17.89
C GLU A 77 17.19 -27.30 17.22
N ASP A 78 17.94 -26.20 17.34
CA ASP A 78 17.60 -24.93 16.70
C ASP A 78 17.71 -25.03 15.16
N ILE A 79 18.71 -25.75 14.64
CA ILE A 79 18.85 -26.04 13.20
C ILE A 79 17.62 -26.77 12.67
N LYS A 80 17.19 -27.84 13.34
CA LYS A 80 15.99 -28.60 12.95
C LYS A 80 14.75 -27.71 12.98
N ARG A 81 14.56 -26.95 14.06
CA ARG A 81 13.43 -26.04 14.22
C ARG A 81 13.37 -24.98 13.12
N LYS A 82 14.49 -24.32 12.80
CA LYS A 82 14.59 -23.34 11.72
C LYS A 82 14.34 -23.96 10.35
N THR A 83 14.89 -25.14 10.09
CA THR A 83 14.67 -25.88 8.83
C THR A 83 13.19 -26.16 8.62
N THR A 84 12.52 -26.72 9.62
CA THR A 84 11.07 -26.99 9.57
C THR A 84 10.26 -25.72 9.36
N ALA A 85 10.64 -24.60 10.00
CA ALA A 85 9.97 -23.32 9.81
C ALA A 85 10.09 -22.79 8.36
N MET A 86 11.20 -23.06 7.66
CA MET A 86 11.35 -22.65 6.26
C MET A 86 10.37 -23.36 5.32
N TYR A 87 9.98 -24.60 5.64
CA TYR A 87 9.03 -25.37 4.83
C TYR A 87 7.57 -24.89 4.95
N GLN A 88 7.29 -23.94 5.84
CA GLN A 88 6.02 -23.21 5.83
C GLN A 88 5.93 -22.23 4.65
N TYR A 89 7.07 -21.84 4.06
CA TYR A 89 7.16 -20.84 3.00
C TYR A 89 7.61 -21.41 1.66
N TYR A 90 8.45 -22.45 1.68
CA TYR A 90 9.05 -23.03 0.48
C TYR A 90 8.87 -24.54 0.48
N SER A 91 8.46 -25.11 -0.66
CA SER A 91 8.35 -26.55 -0.77
C SER A 91 9.74 -27.20 -0.91
N PRO A 92 9.92 -28.47 -0.50
CA PRO A 92 11.16 -29.20 -0.72
C PRO A 92 11.57 -29.31 -2.19
N GLU A 93 10.61 -29.30 -3.12
CA GLU A 93 10.86 -29.31 -4.56
C GLU A 93 11.54 -28.02 -5.00
N ASN A 94 11.04 -26.87 -4.52
CA ASN A 94 11.64 -25.57 -4.82
C ASN A 94 13.05 -25.45 -4.21
N GLU A 95 13.26 -25.96 -3.00
CA GLU A 95 14.60 -26.03 -2.40
C GLU A 95 15.55 -26.86 -3.27
N LYS A 96 15.11 -28.03 -3.74
CA LYS A 96 15.91 -28.90 -4.60
C LYS A 96 16.23 -28.27 -5.96
N GLU A 97 15.29 -27.52 -6.53
CA GLU A 97 15.44 -26.86 -7.82
C GLU A 97 16.41 -25.67 -7.74
N TYR A 98 16.22 -24.79 -6.76
CA TYR A 98 16.92 -23.51 -6.71
C TYR A 98 18.15 -23.51 -5.80
N GLY A 99 18.17 -24.36 -4.77
CA GLY A 99 19.03 -24.22 -3.60
C GLY A 99 18.58 -23.04 -2.72
N VAL A 100 19.42 -22.67 -1.76
CA VAL A 100 19.12 -21.62 -0.78
C VAL A 100 20.25 -20.62 -0.64
N VAL A 101 19.92 -19.43 -0.14
CA VAL A 101 20.89 -18.38 0.18
C VAL A 101 20.58 -17.77 1.55
N GLY A 102 21.62 -17.65 2.37
CA GLY A 102 21.67 -16.76 3.53
C GLY A 102 22.33 -15.45 3.13
N ILE A 103 21.62 -14.34 3.22
CA ILE A 103 22.09 -13.01 2.84
C ILE A 103 22.42 -12.27 4.14
N LYS A 104 23.70 -12.08 4.44
CA LYS A 104 24.12 -11.26 5.58
C LYS A 104 23.91 -9.80 5.23
N ILE A 105 23.18 -9.10 6.08
CA ILE A 105 22.71 -7.76 5.86
C ILE A 105 23.02 -6.85 7.05
N SER A 106 23.23 -5.57 6.78
CA SER A 106 23.25 -4.51 7.79
C SER A 106 22.36 -3.37 7.35
N LEU A 107 21.65 -2.75 8.30
CA LEU A 107 20.85 -1.56 8.01
C LEU A 107 21.78 -0.45 7.46
N HIS A 108 21.53 0.01 6.23
CA HIS A 108 22.43 0.92 5.48
C HIS A 108 22.53 2.30 6.16
N SER A 109 21.44 2.75 6.77
CA SER A 109 21.39 3.95 7.60
C SER A 109 20.14 3.90 8.49
N THR A 110 20.10 4.68 9.56
CA THR A 110 18.93 4.84 10.46
C THR A 110 17.72 5.54 9.79
N GLY A 111 17.74 5.72 8.47
CA GLY A 111 16.66 6.34 7.71
C GLY A 111 15.52 5.36 7.45
N PHE A 112 14.37 5.57 8.09
CA PHE A 112 13.13 4.89 7.76
C PHE A 112 12.41 5.60 6.62
N ARG A 113 11.80 4.86 5.70
CA ARG A 113 10.97 5.43 4.63
C ARG A 113 9.53 4.95 4.74
N TYR A 114 8.63 5.92 4.79
CA TYR A 114 7.19 5.76 4.68
C TYR A 114 6.72 6.17 3.29
N THR A 115 5.91 5.33 2.65
CA THR A 115 5.39 5.52 1.30
C THR A 115 3.89 5.78 1.36
N TYR A 116 3.47 6.97 0.97
CA TYR A 116 2.06 7.40 1.06
C TYR A 116 1.30 7.32 -0.27
N ASN A 117 1.95 7.59 -1.41
CA ASN A 117 1.35 7.55 -2.75
C ASN A 117 -0.02 8.23 -2.86
N LYS A 118 -0.15 9.44 -2.30
CA LYS A 118 -1.40 10.19 -2.31
C LYS A 118 -1.19 11.64 -2.72
N LEU A 119 -2.26 12.25 -3.23
CA LEU A 119 -2.33 13.69 -3.45
C LEU A 119 -2.36 14.41 -2.11
N VAL A 120 -1.55 15.46 -1.98
CA VAL A 120 -1.45 16.28 -0.77
C VAL A 120 -1.54 17.76 -1.14
N ARG A 121 -1.87 18.61 -0.16
CA ARG A 121 -1.85 20.06 -0.32
C ARG A 121 -0.41 20.57 -0.53
N ASP A 122 -0.27 21.68 -1.23
CA ASP A 122 1.00 22.22 -1.71
C ASP A 122 2.04 22.47 -0.59
N LYS A 123 1.58 22.80 0.62
CA LYS A 123 2.44 23.06 1.79
C LYS A 123 2.88 21.80 2.54
N ILE A 124 2.29 20.63 2.27
CA ILE A 124 2.63 19.40 2.99
C ILE A 124 4.10 18.99 2.77
N PRO A 125 4.66 18.99 1.54
CA PRO A 125 6.08 18.74 1.35
C PRO A 125 6.98 19.71 2.10
N GLU A 126 6.66 21.01 2.10
CA GLU A 126 7.43 22.04 2.83
C GLU A 126 7.41 21.80 4.34
N ASN A 127 6.23 21.52 4.90
CA ASN A 127 6.07 21.20 6.32
C ASN A 127 6.89 19.96 6.70
N ILE A 128 6.83 18.88 5.91
CA ILE A 128 7.62 17.66 6.15
C ILE A 128 9.12 17.95 6.10
N ASP A 129 9.57 18.72 5.11
CA ASP A 129 10.98 19.04 4.91
C ASP A 129 11.55 20.00 5.95
N SER A 130 10.69 20.73 6.67
CA SER A 130 11.09 21.63 7.77
C SER A 130 11.46 20.88 9.06
N GLU A 131 11.01 19.63 9.20
CA GLU A 131 11.29 18.81 10.38
C GLU A 131 12.69 18.16 10.32
N PRO A 132 13.50 18.24 11.38
CA PRO A 132 14.83 17.64 11.39
C PRO A 132 14.81 16.13 11.09
N GLY A 133 15.62 15.70 10.14
CA GLY A 133 15.76 14.29 9.77
C GLY A 133 14.66 13.74 8.84
N ARG A 134 13.72 14.59 8.39
CA ARG A 134 12.71 14.21 7.41
C ARG A 134 13.00 14.84 6.06
N LYS A 135 12.71 14.09 5.00
CA LYS A 135 12.78 14.60 3.63
C LYS A 135 11.72 13.92 2.78
N SER A 136 10.91 14.73 2.12
CA SER A 136 9.88 14.31 1.19
C SER A 136 10.45 14.16 -0.22
N LYS A 137 9.86 13.24 -0.98
CA LYS A 137 10.06 13.11 -2.43
C LYS A 137 8.69 13.17 -3.07
N TYR A 138 8.50 14.11 -3.99
CA TYR A 138 7.25 14.31 -4.71
C TYR A 138 7.52 14.64 -6.18
N ARG A 139 6.45 14.62 -6.98
CA ARG A 139 6.45 15.08 -8.37
C ARG A 139 5.16 15.84 -8.63
N ILE A 140 5.18 16.74 -9.61
CA ILE A 140 3.98 17.41 -10.08
C ILE A 140 3.27 16.48 -11.07
N LEU A 141 1.95 16.34 -10.93
CA LEU A 141 1.11 15.50 -11.78
C LEU A 141 0.67 16.29 -13.02
N ASP A 142 0.48 15.61 -14.15
CA ASP A 142 -0.28 16.18 -15.27
C ASP A 142 -1.80 16.17 -14.99
N ASP A 143 -2.61 16.84 -15.80
CA ASP A 143 -4.06 16.95 -15.60
C ASP A 143 -4.79 15.59 -15.55
N LYS A 144 -4.30 14.58 -16.28
CA LYS A 144 -4.92 13.26 -16.33
C LYS A 144 -4.61 12.47 -15.06
N GLU A 145 -3.34 12.47 -14.65
CA GLU A 145 -2.92 11.87 -13.38
C GLU A 145 -3.56 12.60 -12.21
N TYR A 146 -3.62 13.93 -12.25
CA TYR A 146 -4.23 14.75 -11.22
C TYR A 146 -5.72 14.47 -11.05
N LEU A 147 -6.50 14.37 -12.14
CA LEU A 147 -7.90 13.95 -12.05
C LEU A 147 -8.05 12.56 -11.43
N THR A 148 -7.15 11.64 -11.75
CA THR A 148 -7.18 10.28 -11.19
C THR A 148 -6.98 10.31 -9.67
N GLU A 149 -6.00 11.07 -9.20
CA GLU A 149 -5.72 11.18 -7.77
C GLU A 149 -6.78 12.03 -7.03
N LEU A 150 -7.37 13.05 -7.68
CA LEU A 150 -8.52 13.78 -7.13
C LEU A 150 -9.73 12.87 -6.92
N ASN A 151 -10.03 11.96 -7.86
CA ASN A 151 -11.14 11.01 -7.70
C ASN A 151 -10.92 10.06 -6.51
N LYS A 152 -9.67 9.62 -6.28
CA LYS A 152 -9.33 8.84 -5.09
C LYS A 152 -9.49 9.68 -3.82
N LYS A 153 -9.05 10.94 -3.88
CA LYS A 153 -9.16 11.88 -2.77
C LYS A 153 -10.62 12.12 -2.39
N VAL A 154 -11.55 12.22 -3.35
CA VAL A 154 -13.01 12.30 -3.05
C VAL A 154 -13.48 11.14 -2.19
N ILE A 155 -12.99 9.92 -2.43
CA ILE A 155 -13.35 8.74 -1.63
C ILE A 155 -12.70 8.80 -0.24
N GLU A 156 -11.42 9.21 -0.16
CA GLU A 156 -10.70 9.45 1.11
C GLU A 156 -11.49 10.41 2.01
N GLU A 157 -11.73 11.65 1.53
CA GLU A 157 -12.40 12.69 2.32
C GLU A 157 -13.89 12.36 2.60
N ALA A 158 -14.58 11.67 1.67
CA ALA A 158 -15.96 11.26 1.91
C ALA A 158 -16.05 10.21 3.03
N ASN A 159 -15.08 9.29 3.10
CA ASN A 159 -15.02 8.33 4.20
C ASN A 159 -14.67 9.02 5.52
N GLU A 160 -13.71 9.95 5.53
CA GLU A 160 -13.37 10.75 6.71
C GLU A 160 -14.60 11.56 7.21
N PHE A 161 -15.35 12.18 6.29
CA PHE A 161 -16.62 12.84 6.64
C PHE A 161 -17.69 11.86 7.17
N ILE A 162 -17.80 10.65 6.62
CA ILE A 162 -18.76 9.65 7.12
C ILE A 162 -18.38 9.22 8.54
N GLU A 163 -17.08 9.06 8.83
CA GLU A 163 -16.57 8.64 10.14
C GLU A 163 -16.76 9.74 11.20
N GLU A 164 -16.41 10.99 10.89
CA GLU A 164 -16.40 12.07 11.88
C GLU A 164 -17.67 12.94 11.87
N ASN A 165 -18.36 13.03 10.73
CA ASN A 165 -19.55 13.86 10.50
C ASN A 165 -19.35 15.35 10.86
N SER A 166 -18.14 15.86 10.70
CA SER A 166 -17.74 17.22 11.10
C SER A 166 -17.85 18.23 9.94
N ILE A 167 -17.88 19.52 10.26
CA ILE A 167 -17.89 20.59 9.26
C ILE A 167 -16.52 20.74 8.60
N GLU A 168 -15.46 20.38 9.33
CA GLU A 168 -14.08 20.35 8.89
C GLU A 168 -13.91 19.34 7.75
N GLU A 169 -14.32 18.09 7.95
CA GLU A 169 -14.22 17.03 6.91
C GLU A 169 -15.15 17.31 5.72
N LEU A 170 -16.32 17.92 5.95
CA LEU A 170 -17.16 18.41 4.86
C LEU A 170 -16.44 19.51 4.05
N GLY A 171 -15.68 20.38 4.73
CA GLY A 171 -14.86 21.41 4.10
C GLY A 171 -13.78 20.81 3.21
N ASP A 172 -13.11 19.76 3.67
CA ASP A 172 -12.05 19.08 2.92
C ASP A 172 -12.60 18.33 1.70
N LEU A 173 -13.74 17.64 1.85
CA LEU A 173 -14.47 17.06 0.71
C LEU A 173 -14.87 18.12 -0.33
N MET A 174 -15.37 19.27 0.12
CA MET A 174 -15.74 20.39 -0.75
C MET A 174 -14.53 21.00 -1.46
N GLU A 175 -13.36 21.07 -0.81
CA GLU A 175 -12.11 21.51 -1.43
C GLU A 175 -11.72 20.62 -2.61
N VAL A 176 -11.82 19.30 -2.45
CA VAL A 176 -11.51 18.35 -3.52
C VAL A 176 -12.51 18.47 -4.68
N ILE A 177 -13.81 18.60 -4.38
CA ILE A 177 -14.84 18.82 -5.42
C ILE A 177 -14.55 20.11 -6.20
N ASN A 178 -14.20 21.19 -5.50
CA ASN A 178 -13.85 22.47 -6.15
C ASN A 178 -12.61 22.36 -7.03
N ALA A 179 -11.60 21.59 -6.61
CA ALA A 179 -10.42 21.32 -7.44
C ALA A 179 -10.78 20.55 -8.73
N ILE A 180 -11.65 19.54 -8.64
CA ILE A 180 -12.18 18.82 -9.82
C ILE A 180 -12.96 19.76 -10.73
N MET A 181 -13.83 20.61 -10.17
CA MET A 181 -14.60 21.58 -10.95
C MET A 181 -13.68 22.53 -11.72
N LYS A 182 -12.64 23.07 -11.06
CA LYS A 182 -11.65 23.93 -11.70
C LYS A 182 -10.92 23.23 -12.84
N LEU A 183 -10.48 21.98 -12.64
CA LEU A 183 -9.81 21.17 -13.66
C LEU A 183 -10.72 20.88 -14.86
N LYS A 184 -12.01 20.65 -14.62
CA LYS A 184 -13.02 20.38 -15.65
C LYS A 184 -13.60 21.64 -16.31
N GLY A 185 -13.33 22.82 -15.75
CA GLY A 185 -13.90 24.09 -16.19
C GLY A 185 -15.38 24.28 -15.82
N TYR A 186 -15.87 23.58 -14.79
CA TYR A 186 -17.25 23.71 -14.32
C TYR A 186 -17.41 24.92 -13.40
N LYS A 187 -18.53 25.63 -13.54
CA LYS A 187 -18.91 26.71 -12.64
C LYS A 187 -19.91 26.23 -11.60
N MET A 188 -19.82 26.77 -10.38
CA MET A 188 -20.73 26.38 -9.30
C MET A 188 -22.19 26.70 -9.63
N GLU A 189 -22.44 27.79 -10.36
CA GLU A 189 -23.78 28.17 -10.81
C GLU A 189 -24.39 27.12 -11.76
N GLU A 190 -23.57 26.43 -12.56
CA GLU A 190 -24.04 25.36 -13.45
C GLU A 190 -24.43 24.12 -12.65
N VAL A 191 -23.63 23.77 -11.64
CA VAL A 191 -23.94 22.68 -10.70
C VAL A 191 -25.25 22.96 -9.98
N TYR A 192 -25.43 24.17 -9.43
CA TYR A 192 -26.68 24.55 -8.76
C TYR A 192 -27.90 24.52 -9.69
N LYS A 193 -27.76 24.96 -10.94
CA LYS A 193 -28.84 24.84 -11.93
C LYS A 193 -29.24 23.38 -12.16
N ILE A 194 -28.27 22.48 -12.29
CA ILE A 194 -28.53 21.05 -12.46
C ILE A 194 -29.20 20.46 -11.21
N MET A 195 -28.76 20.84 -10.01
CA MET A 195 -29.37 20.41 -8.75
C MET A 195 -30.84 20.86 -8.67
N LYS A 196 -31.13 22.13 -8.98
CA LYS A 196 -32.49 22.68 -8.98
C LYS A 196 -33.41 21.96 -9.98
N VAL A 197 -32.93 21.70 -11.19
CA VAL A 197 -33.72 20.95 -12.20
C VAL A 197 -34.02 19.52 -11.73
N LYS A 198 -33.08 18.87 -11.01
CA LYS A 198 -33.32 17.55 -10.43
C LYS A 198 -34.32 17.62 -9.27
N GLU A 199 -34.22 18.63 -8.42
CA GLU A 199 -35.16 18.87 -7.33
C GLU A 199 -36.58 19.11 -7.82
N GLU A 200 -36.78 19.97 -8.82
CA GLU A 200 -38.10 20.25 -9.41
C GLU A 200 -38.73 18.99 -10.05
N LYS A 201 -37.89 18.09 -10.60
CA LYS A 201 -38.36 16.88 -11.29
C LYS A 201 -38.53 15.66 -10.39
N LYS A 202 -37.68 15.50 -9.37
CA LYS A 202 -37.56 14.28 -8.55
C LYS A 202 -37.79 14.52 -7.06
N GLY A 203 -38.00 15.77 -6.65
CA GLY A 203 -37.96 16.18 -5.25
C GLY A 203 -36.53 16.25 -4.70
N ALA A 204 -36.44 16.60 -3.41
CA ALA A 204 -35.20 16.68 -2.65
C ALA A 204 -35.27 15.77 -1.41
N PHE A 205 -34.16 15.66 -0.69
CA PHE A 205 -34.03 14.81 0.50
C PHE A 205 -34.73 15.37 1.76
N TYR A 206 -35.55 16.43 1.64
CA TYR A 206 -36.18 17.12 2.78
C TYR A 206 -37.13 16.22 3.59
N ASN A 207 -37.80 15.29 2.93
CA ASN A 207 -38.77 14.39 3.57
C ASN A 207 -38.12 13.18 4.25
N LYS A 208 -36.79 13.02 4.18
CA LYS A 208 -36.03 11.91 4.80
C LYS A 208 -36.58 10.52 4.44
N ILE A 209 -37.05 10.37 3.21
CA ILE A 209 -37.66 9.12 2.72
C ILE A 209 -36.55 8.09 2.54
N TYR A 210 -36.68 6.95 3.23
CA TYR A 210 -35.88 5.76 3.01
C TYR A 210 -36.77 4.71 2.32
N LEU A 211 -36.39 4.25 1.13
CA LEU A 211 -37.13 3.25 0.37
C LEU A 211 -36.64 1.85 0.77
N GLU A 212 -37.48 1.08 1.46
CA GLU A 212 -37.11 -0.26 1.93
C GLU A 212 -37.27 -1.34 0.84
N TYR A 213 -38.39 -1.34 0.12
CA TYR A 213 -38.65 -2.28 -0.98
C TYR A 213 -39.70 -1.72 -1.95
N VAL A 214 -39.81 -2.35 -3.11
CA VAL A 214 -40.85 -2.13 -4.11
C VAL A 214 -41.44 -3.50 -4.47
N ASP A 215 -42.76 -3.62 -4.40
CA ASP A 215 -43.47 -4.78 -4.96
C ASP A 215 -43.80 -4.50 -6.43
N GLU A 216 -43.33 -5.36 -7.34
CA GLU A 216 -43.64 -5.27 -8.77
C GLU A 216 -44.32 -6.55 -9.27
N GLU A 217 -45.29 -6.41 -10.19
CA GLU A 217 -46.04 -7.55 -10.75
C GLU A 217 -45.19 -8.44 -11.67
N LYS A 218 -44.07 -7.92 -12.21
CA LYS A 218 -43.20 -8.60 -13.17
C LYS A 218 -41.75 -8.38 -12.82
N ARG A 219 -40.91 -9.39 -13.10
CA ARG A 219 -39.46 -9.32 -12.92
C ARG A 219 -38.85 -8.21 -13.80
N ASN A 220 -38.08 -7.33 -13.17
CA ASN A 220 -37.40 -6.21 -13.81
C ASN A 220 -35.88 -6.44 -13.89
N LEU A 221 -35.41 -6.94 -15.03
CA LEU A 221 -33.99 -7.24 -15.23
C LEU A 221 -33.10 -6.00 -15.28
N ASP A 222 -33.65 -4.84 -15.62
CA ASP A 222 -32.86 -3.60 -15.65
C ASP A 222 -32.65 -3.07 -14.23
N GLU A 223 -33.65 -3.18 -13.36
CA GLU A 223 -33.47 -2.89 -11.93
C GLU A 223 -32.46 -3.86 -11.28
N GLU A 224 -32.51 -5.16 -11.60
CA GLU A 224 -31.50 -6.11 -11.12
C GLU A 224 -30.06 -5.71 -11.53
N LYS A 225 -29.86 -5.25 -12.77
CA LYS A 225 -28.55 -4.76 -13.22
C LYS A 225 -28.13 -3.51 -12.46
N GLU A 226 -29.06 -2.57 -12.25
CA GLU A 226 -28.80 -1.33 -11.52
C GLU A 226 -28.42 -1.59 -10.06
N LEU A 227 -29.10 -2.53 -9.38
CA LEU A 227 -28.80 -2.92 -8.00
C LEU A 227 -27.45 -3.64 -7.88
N ASN A 228 -26.99 -4.33 -8.91
CA ASN A 228 -25.74 -5.10 -8.90
C ASN A 228 -24.47 -4.30 -9.24
N LYS A 229 -24.57 -2.99 -9.49
CA LYS A 229 -23.41 -2.13 -9.77
C LYS A 229 -22.42 -2.15 -8.58
N GLU A 230 -21.13 -2.27 -8.87
CA GLU A 230 -20.09 -2.48 -7.85
C GLU A 230 -20.05 -1.38 -6.78
N PHE A 231 -20.29 -0.11 -7.14
CA PHE A 231 -20.29 0.99 -6.16
C PHE A 231 -21.49 1.00 -5.21
N ARG A 232 -22.48 0.12 -5.39
CA ARG A 232 -23.61 -0.07 -4.48
C ARG A 232 -23.40 -1.20 -3.47
N LYS A 233 -22.35 -1.99 -3.62
CA LYS A 233 -21.96 -3.05 -2.69
C LYS A 233 -20.97 -2.51 -1.68
#